data_AF-A0A0F8VPA3-F1
#
_entry.id   AF-A0A0F8VPA3-F1
#
_cell.length_a   1.000
_cell.length_b   1.000
_cell.length_c   1.000
_cell.angle_alpha   90.00
_cell.angle_beta   90.00
_cell.angle_gamma   90.00
#
_symmetry.space_group_name_H-M   'P 1'
#
loop_
_entity.id
_entity.type
_entity.pdbx_description
1 polymer ?
#
loop_
_entity_poly.entity_id
_entity_poly.type
_entity_poly.pdbx_seq_one_letter_code
_entity_poly.pdbx_strand_id
1 'polypeptide(L)' 'MRTNFSQAKSWILSAINDIKRVISSLKRKDFADVAFRSQFAVEKFNKAALNLLGVKIEKTHTPTKILKSIILDEE' A
#
# COMPACT_ATOMS: atom_id res chain seq x y z
N MET A 1 16.62 -10.24 10.33
CA MET A 1 15.32 -10.36 11.03
C MET A 1 14.35 -9.35 10.43
N ARG A 2 13.17 -9.77 9.94
CA ARG A 2 12.16 -8.82 9.43
C ARG A 2 11.46 -8.18 10.63
N THR A 3 11.68 -6.89 10.83
CA THR A 3 10.98 -6.09 11.84
C THR A 3 9.77 -5.44 11.17
N ASN A 4 8.79 -5.03 11.96
CA ASN A 4 7.66 -4.24 11.50
C ASN A 4 8.12 -2.99 10.72
N PHE A 5 9.16 -2.32 11.21
CA PHE A 5 9.79 -1.19 10.51
C PHE A 5 10.41 -1.58 9.17
N SER A 6 11.20 -2.67 9.10
CA SER A 6 11.84 -3.05 7.83
C SER A 6 10.84 -3.55 6.80
N GLN A 7 9.76 -4.21 7.24
CA GLN A 7 8.63 -4.61 6.41
C GLN A 7 7.86 -3.39 5.89
N ALA A 8 7.55 -2.41 6.75
CA ALA A 8 6.90 -1.16 6.35
C ALA A 8 7.74 -0.35 5.35
N LYS A 9 9.05 -0.23 5.60
CA LYS A 9 10.00 0.42 4.67
C LYS A 9 9.98 -0.25 3.29
N SER A 10 9.95 -1.59 3.24
CA SER A 10 9.87 -2.33 1.98
C SER A 10 8.57 -2.00 1.21
N TRP A 11 7.43 -1.94 1.89
CA TRP A 11 6.16 -1.55 1.27
C TRP A 11 6.18 -0.11 0.73
N ILE A 12 6.71 0.84 1.51
CA ILE A 12 6.83 2.25 1.10
C ILE A 12 7.69 2.38 -0.16
N LEU A 13 8.86 1.73 -0.20
CA LEU A 13 9.72 1.73 -1.36
C LEU A 13 9.04 1.12 -2.59
N SER A 14 8.27 0.04 -2.40
CA SER A 14 7.49 -0.58 -3.47
C SER A 14 6.38 0.34 -4.00
N ALA A 15 5.67 1.05 -3.11
CA ALA A 15 4.63 2.01 -3.49
C ALA A 15 5.20 3.21 -4.27
N ILE A 16 6.36 3.73 -3.85
CA ILE A 16 7.06 4.80 -4.58
C ILE A 16 7.41 4.37 -6.00
N ASN A 17 7.82 3.10 -6.19
CA ASN A 17 8.09 2.57 -7.53
C ASN A 17 6.83 2.48 -8.39
N ASP A 18 5.68 2.12 -7.82
CA ASP A 18 4.41 2.15 -8.55
C ASP A 18 4.01 3.58 -8.93
N ILE A 19 4.20 4.57 -8.05
CA ILE A 19 3.92 5.99 -8.36
C ILE A 19 4.78 6.49 -9.53
N LYS A 20 6.08 6.13 -9.56
CA LYS A 20 6.93 6.46 -10.72
C LYS A 20 6.36 5.88 -12.02
N ARG A 21 5.81 4.66 -11.93
CA ARG A 21 5.14 3.98 -13.05
C ARG A 21 3.86 4.70 -13.46
N VAL A 22 3.02 5.13 -12.50
CA VAL A 22 1.83 5.96 -12.75
C VAL A 22 2.18 7.19 -13.57
N ILE A 23 3.22 7.94 -13.16
CA ILE A 23 3.65 9.16 -13.87
C ILE A 23 4.09 8.84 -15.31
N SER A 24 4.81 7.74 -15.50
CA SER A 24 5.24 7.30 -16.84
C SER A 24 4.07 6.88 -17.73
N SER A 25 3.14 6.09 -17.20
CA SER A 25 1.95 5.61 -17.92
C SER A 25 0.98 6.75 -18.22
N LEU A 26 0.85 7.74 -17.34
CA LEU A 26 0.07 8.95 -17.58
C LEU A 26 0.59 9.73 -18.80
N LYS A 27 1.91 9.91 -18.91
CA LYS A 27 2.53 10.55 -20.10
C LYS A 27 2.25 9.79 -21.39
N ARG A 28 2.12 8.47 -21.31
CA ARG A 28 1.77 7.59 -22.43
C ARG A 28 0.27 7.45 -22.67
N LYS A 29 -0.57 8.11 -21.87
CA LYS A 29 -2.05 8.00 -21.89
C LYS A 29 -2.56 6.57 -21.67
N ASP A 30 -1.78 5.73 -20.99
CA ASP A 30 -2.22 4.40 -20.55
C ASP A 30 -2.98 4.53 -19.24
N PHE A 31 -4.26 4.89 -19.35
CA PHE A 31 -5.10 5.18 -18.18
C PHE A 31 -5.46 3.93 -17.38
N ALA A 32 -5.46 2.75 -18.01
CA ALA A 32 -5.70 1.48 -17.32
C ALA A 32 -4.58 1.15 -16.34
N ASP A 33 -3.31 1.25 -16.77
CA ASP A 33 -2.16 1.05 -15.88
C ASP A 33 -2.08 2.16 -14.82
N VAL A 34 -2.42 3.41 -15.16
CA VAL A 34 -2.51 4.52 -14.18
C VAL A 34 -3.48 4.17 -13.05
N ALA A 35 -4.70 3.76 -13.36
CA ALA A 35 -5.71 3.43 -12.35
C ALA A 35 -5.26 2.24 -11.49
N PHE A 36 -4.82 1.15 -12.13
CA PHE A 36 -4.38 -0.06 -11.44
C PHE A 36 -3.18 0.19 -10.51
N ARG A 37 -2.15 0.89 -10.99
CA ARG A 37 -0.95 1.19 -10.20
C ARG A 37 -1.22 2.17 -9.07
N SER A 38 -2.12 3.13 -9.28
CA SER A 38 -2.52 4.08 -8.22
C SER A 38 -3.20 3.34 -7.07
N GLN A 39 -4.15 2.45 -7.35
CA GLN A 39 -4.78 1.61 -6.32
C GLN A 39 -3.72 0.77 -5.59
N PHE A 40 -2.83 0.11 -6.34
CA PHE A 40 -1.84 -0.78 -5.74
C PHE A 40 -0.81 -0.04 -4.87
N ALA A 41 -0.45 1.19 -5.23
CA ALA A 41 0.38 2.05 -4.40
C ALA A 41 -0.30 2.38 -3.06
N VAL A 42 -1.57 2.74 -3.07
CA VAL A 42 -2.37 3.00 -1.86
C VAL A 42 -2.46 1.76 -0.98
N GLU A 43 -2.74 0.58 -1.55
CA GLU A 43 -2.77 -0.67 -0.80
C GLU A 43 -1.45 -0.97 -0.09
N LYS A 44 -0.32 -0.68 -0.74
CA LYS A 44 1.02 -0.86 -0.14
C LYS A 44 1.29 0.15 0.98
N PHE A 45 0.86 1.40 0.85
CA PHE A 45 0.93 2.36 1.95
C PHE A 45 0.07 1.93 3.14
N ASN A 46 -1.12 1.42 2.89
CA ASN A 46 -1.98 0.88 3.94
C ASN A 46 -1.32 -0.30 4.67
N LYS A 47 -0.69 -1.23 3.94
CA LYS A 47 0.11 -2.32 4.53
C LYS A 47 1.32 -1.80 5.33
N ALA A 48 1.95 -0.72 4.87
CA ALA A 48 3.05 -0.09 5.60
C ALA A 48 2.56 0.50 6.93
N ALA A 49 1.46 1.25 6.91
CA ALA A 49 0.86 1.84 8.11
C ALA A 49 0.51 0.75 9.15
N LEU A 50 -0.14 -0.32 8.70
CA LEU A 50 -0.53 -1.43 9.57
C LEU A 50 0.68 -2.13 10.19
N ASN A 51 1.75 -2.37 9.42
CA ASN A 51 2.99 -2.88 9.99
C ASN A 51 3.57 -1.94 11.04
N LEU A 52 3.58 -0.62 10.81
CA LEU A 52 4.07 0.37 11.79
C LEU A 52 3.23 0.39 13.07
N LEU A 53 1.94 0.08 12.99
CA LEU A 53 1.05 -0.12 14.14
C LEU A 53 1.24 -1.49 14.84
N GLY A 54 2.13 -2.34 14.34
CA GLY A 54 2.38 -3.67 14.89
C GLY A 54 1.46 -4.77 14.35
N VAL A 55 0.56 -4.44 13.43
CA VAL A 55 -0.37 -5.39 12.83
C VAL A 55 0.33 -6.15 11.70
N LYS A 56 0.48 -7.48 11.85
CA LYS A 56 1.08 -8.34 10.83
C LYS A 56 0.06 -8.70 9.76
N ILE A 57 0.34 -8.32 8.52
CA ILE A 57 -0.55 -8.56 7.38
C ILE A 57 0.18 -9.41 6.36
N GLU A 58 0.12 -10.72 6.55
CA GLU A 58 0.84 -11.65 5.68
C GLU A 58 0.15 -11.84 4.33
N LYS A 59 -1.21 -11.78 4.26
CA LYS A 59 -1.97 -12.12 3.04
C LYS A 59 -3.25 -11.30 2.79
N THR A 60 -3.44 -10.14 3.42
CA THR A 60 -4.69 -9.37 3.20
C THR A 60 -4.61 -8.55 1.91
N HIS A 61 -5.55 -8.82 0.99
CA HIS A 61 -5.71 -8.10 -0.28
C HIS A 61 -6.52 -6.78 -0.13
N THR A 62 -7.20 -6.58 1.00
CA THR A 62 -7.96 -5.36 1.32
C THR A 62 -7.51 -4.73 2.65
N PRO A 63 -6.28 -4.18 2.73
CA PRO A 63 -5.74 -3.59 3.96
C PRO A 63 -6.55 -2.40 4.47
N THR A 64 -7.31 -1.73 3.59
CA THR A 64 -8.21 -0.62 3.93
C THR A 64 -9.33 -1.02 4.90
N LYS A 65 -9.83 -2.26 4.83
CA LYS A 65 -10.87 -2.75 5.76
C LYS A 65 -10.35 -2.83 7.19
N ILE A 66 -9.10 -3.27 7.35
CA ILE A 66 -8.43 -3.37 8.66
C ILE A 66 -8.13 -1.97 9.21
N LEU A 67 -7.65 -1.05 8.36
CA LEU A 67 -7.47 0.35 8.79
C LEU A 67 -8.78 0.98 9.23
N LYS A 68 -9.87 0.74 8.50
CA LYS A 68 -11.20 1.26 8.86
C LYS A 68 -11.65 0.76 10.23
N SER A 69 -11.53 -0.55 10.51
CA SER A 69 -11.92 -1.11 11.81
C SER A 69 -11.08 -0.52 12.94
N ILE A 70 -9.77 -0.35 12.75
CA ILE A 70 -8.88 0.27 13.75
C ILE A 70 -9.22 1.75 14.00
N ILE A 71 -9.55 2.52 12.95
CA ILE A 71 -9.83 3.95 13.08
C ILE A 71 -11.21 4.21 13.69
N LEU A 72 -12.19 3.36 13.37
CA LEU A 72 -13.58 3.56 13.77
C LEU A 72 -13.99 2.75 15.01
N ASP A 73 -13.08 1.95 15.59
CA ASP A 73 -13.38 1.03 16.69
C ASP A 73 -14.58 0.09 16.38
N GLU A 74 -14.75 -0.26 15.10
CA GLU A 74 -15.76 -1.24 14.65
C GLU A 74 -15.15 -2.65 14.80
N GLU A 75 -15.63 -3.46 15.76
CA GLU A 75 -15.29 -4.89 15.92
C GLU A 75 -15.73 -5.76 14.72
#